data_AF-A0A834BKQ9-F1
#
_entry.id   AF-A0A834BKQ9-F1
#
_cell.length_a   1.000
_cell.length_b   1.000
_cell.length_c   1.000
_cell.angle_alpha   90.00
_cell.angle_beta   90.00
_cell.angle_gamma   90.00
#
_symmetry.space_group_name_H-M   'P 1'
#
loop_
_entity.id
_entity.type
_entity.pdbx_description
1 polymer ?
#
loop_
_entity_poly.entity_id
_entity_poly.type
_entity_poly.pdbx_seq_one_letter_code
_entity_poly.pdbx_strand_id
1 'polypeptide(L)'
;MGHRVQFPCILTSKLACDLRVVTFMCQRGLGNISSQIRRKLQESHSEVWLKKTVQYLTDCTSLAMAVKKGLINPVTFSPPPPMPTVPKHRWLMQVYAQDVLQRLTEIKAAVTSIYGRILKMDSTKKVARKLAGRSFGTATWATNVGNEHGQVIMSVLTASEGELHVALRRLALIRNLIQAFDWDNGRDTLGVPLINSARMSEIMASQAKHVACIQDPPGIHLYTRTGTILKGEHHLPTYRCARGSTFLESFHFHLNRFIPGTLASDVFFQAYLLDGLARWNDDRAVAATTDEQQPYSYNHLLRHAANSLSGEVLGKEVVPYTEHRKYTGELLGVEYLYLQTGEVLQDYRTARLQPCGRGTIYETLCVVSKRCAL
;
A
#
# COMPACT_ATOMS: atom_id res chain seq x y z
N MET A 1 -20.13 -16.72 -3.29
CA MET A 1 -19.56 -15.78 -2.29
C MET A 1 -20.55 -15.36 -1.22
N GLY A 2 -21.71 -14.76 -1.56
CA GLY A 2 -22.74 -14.20 -0.66
C GLY A 2 -22.73 -14.64 0.82
N HIS A 3 -23.11 -15.88 1.12
CA HIS A 3 -23.20 -16.38 2.50
C HIS A 3 -21.90 -16.33 3.32
N ARG A 4 -20.72 -16.36 2.70
CA ARG A 4 -19.44 -16.16 3.41
C ARG A 4 -19.23 -14.69 3.80
N VAL A 5 -19.70 -13.75 2.99
CA VAL A 5 -19.61 -12.30 3.25
C VAL A 5 -20.59 -11.86 4.34
N GLN A 6 -21.66 -12.63 4.57
CA GLN A 6 -22.61 -12.42 5.68
C GLN A 6 -22.00 -12.71 7.07
N PHE A 7 -20.85 -13.39 7.15
CA PHE A 7 -20.17 -13.68 8.41
C PHE A 7 -19.16 -12.55 8.75
N PRO A 8 -19.43 -11.69 9.75
CA PRO A 8 -18.76 -10.39 9.86
C PRO A 8 -17.42 -10.42 10.57
N CYS A 9 -16.78 -11.60 10.76
CA CYS A 9 -15.53 -11.69 11.53
C CYS A 9 -14.55 -12.76 11.05
N ILE A 10 -13.26 -12.49 11.28
CA ILE A 10 -12.16 -13.45 11.08
C ILE A 10 -11.99 -14.26 12.34
N LEU A 11 -12.03 -15.59 12.21
CA LEU A 11 -11.80 -16.51 13.32
C LEU A 11 -10.30 -16.83 13.44
N THR A 12 -9.76 -16.61 14.64
CA THR A 12 -8.46 -17.14 15.07
C THR A 12 -8.68 -18.22 16.12
N SER A 13 -7.66 -19.04 16.42
CA SER A 13 -7.77 -20.20 17.32
C SER A 13 -8.19 -19.91 18.78
N LYS A 14 -8.33 -18.65 19.19
CA LYS A 14 -8.84 -18.25 20.52
C LYS A 14 -9.78 -17.04 20.53
N LEU A 15 -9.94 -16.34 19.40
CA LEU A 15 -10.60 -15.02 19.34
C LEU A 15 -11.17 -14.78 17.93
N ALA A 16 -12.34 -14.12 17.85
CA ALA A 16 -12.86 -13.56 16.61
C ALA A 16 -12.52 -12.06 16.51
N CYS A 17 -12.33 -11.55 15.28
CA CYS A 17 -12.13 -10.13 15.00
C CYS A 17 -13.11 -9.63 13.95
N ASP A 18 -13.92 -8.62 14.29
CA ASP A 18 -14.90 -8.01 13.37
C ASP A 18 -14.19 -7.40 12.13
N LEU A 19 -14.70 -7.68 10.92
CA LEU A 19 -14.15 -7.21 9.64
C LEU A 19 -14.13 -5.68 9.52
N ARG A 20 -14.93 -4.95 10.29
CA ARG A 20 -14.86 -3.48 10.42
C ARG A 20 -13.55 -3.05 11.07
N VAL A 21 -13.03 -3.81 12.04
CA VAL A 21 -11.72 -3.56 12.67
C VAL A 21 -10.60 -3.78 11.65
N VAL A 22 -10.69 -4.82 10.83
CA VAL A 22 -9.76 -5.07 9.71
C VAL A 22 -9.85 -3.94 8.68
N THR A 23 -11.05 -3.48 8.35
CA THR A 23 -11.30 -2.34 7.44
C THR A 23 -10.72 -1.03 7.99
N PHE A 24 -10.78 -0.79 9.30
CA PHE A 24 -10.13 0.38 9.91
C PHE A 24 -8.59 0.29 9.83
N MET A 25 -8.01 -0.90 9.91
CA MET A 25 -6.57 -1.11 9.75
C MET A 25 -6.08 -0.80 8.32
N CYS A 26 -6.97 -0.81 7.31
CA CYS A 26 -6.65 -0.34 5.96
C CYS A 26 -6.36 1.18 5.88
N GLN A 27 -6.80 2.00 6.84
CA GLN A 27 -6.74 3.46 6.73
C GLN A 27 -5.30 4.00 6.75
N ARG A 28 -4.99 4.93 5.83
CA ARG A 28 -3.63 5.46 5.60
C ARG A 28 -3.19 6.53 6.61
N GLY A 29 -3.41 6.32 7.90
CA GLY A 29 -2.92 7.21 8.97
C GLY A 29 -1.38 7.26 9.06
N LEU A 30 -0.83 8.35 9.60
CA LEU A 30 0.60 8.47 9.89
C LEU A 30 0.95 7.75 11.21
N GLY A 31 1.22 6.45 11.09
CA GLY A 31 1.74 5.61 12.18
C GLY A 31 0.72 5.27 13.28
N ASN A 32 1.08 4.29 14.12
CA ASN A 32 0.33 3.88 15.31
C ASN A 32 -1.15 3.48 15.11
N ILE A 33 -1.62 3.25 13.87
CA ILE A 33 -3.02 2.92 13.54
C ILE A 33 -3.58 1.80 14.42
N SER A 34 -2.88 0.66 14.54
CA SER A 34 -3.29 -0.48 15.37
C SER A 34 -3.30 -0.17 16.88
N SER A 35 -2.47 0.76 17.34
CA SER A 35 -2.49 1.25 18.73
C SER A 35 -3.65 2.22 18.97
N GLN A 36 -4.00 3.06 18.00
CA GLN A 36 -5.17 3.95 18.05
C GLN A 36 -6.49 3.15 18.01
N ILE A 37 -6.58 2.18 17.10
CA ILE A 37 -7.73 1.25 16.99
C ILE A 37 -7.86 0.44 18.28
N ARG A 38 -6.76 -0.11 18.83
CA ARG A 38 -6.79 -0.75 20.15
C ARG A 38 -7.32 0.18 21.23
N ARG A 39 -6.94 1.46 21.26
CA ARG A 39 -7.42 2.41 22.27
C ARG A 39 -8.93 2.63 22.14
N LYS A 40 -9.44 2.85 20.92
CA LYS A 40 -10.89 2.97 20.65
C LYS A 40 -11.67 1.69 21.03
N LEU A 41 -11.09 0.51 20.76
CA LEU A 41 -11.69 -0.76 21.18
C LEU A 41 -11.68 -0.93 22.70
N GLN A 42 -10.59 -0.57 23.38
CA GLN A 42 -10.51 -0.60 24.84
C GLN A 42 -11.56 0.31 25.48
N GLU A 43 -11.67 1.54 24.99
CA GLU A 43 -12.66 2.55 25.40
C GLU A 43 -14.10 2.05 25.20
N SER A 44 -14.45 1.60 23.99
CA SER A 44 -15.78 1.07 23.67
C SER A 44 -16.15 -0.19 24.46
N HIS A 45 -15.22 -1.14 24.63
CA HIS A 45 -15.45 -2.32 25.47
C HIS A 45 -15.60 -1.95 26.96
N SER A 46 -14.84 -0.95 27.45
CA SER A 46 -14.96 -0.46 28.83
C SER A 46 -16.32 0.21 29.06
N GLU A 47 -16.80 1.01 28.11
CA GLU A 47 -18.12 1.63 28.16
C GLU A 47 -19.26 0.60 28.18
N VAL A 48 -19.19 -0.43 27.32
CA VAL A 48 -20.17 -1.53 27.28
C VAL A 48 -20.14 -2.35 28.58
N TRP A 49 -18.95 -2.59 29.15
CA TRP A 49 -18.83 -3.27 30.44
C TRP A 49 -19.42 -2.42 31.57
N LEU A 50 -19.10 -1.12 31.64
CA LEU A 50 -19.66 -0.20 32.63
C LEU A 50 -21.19 -0.13 32.55
N LYS A 51 -21.77 -0.02 31.34
CA LYS A 51 -23.23 -0.02 31.13
C LYS A 51 -23.89 -1.30 31.67
N LYS A 52 -23.29 -2.47 31.43
CA LYS A 52 -23.79 -3.76 31.98
C LYS A 52 -23.64 -3.87 33.50
N THR A 53 -22.52 -3.38 34.04
CA THR A 53 -22.27 -3.34 35.50
C THR A 53 -23.26 -2.41 36.21
N VAL A 54 -23.56 -1.24 35.63
CA VAL A 54 -24.59 -0.32 36.16
C VAL A 54 -25.96 -1.00 36.17
N GLN A 55 -26.40 -1.58 35.05
CA GLN A 55 -27.68 -2.29 34.97
C GLN A 55 -27.80 -3.38 36.05
N TYR A 56 -26.81 -4.27 36.14
CA TYR A 56 -26.79 -5.34 37.13
C TYR A 56 -26.90 -4.82 38.57
N LEU A 57 -26.20 -3.73 38.91
CA LEU A 57 -26.26 -3.13 40.25
C LEU A 57 -27.60 -2.39 40.51
N THR A 58 -28.23 -1.82 39.48
CA THR A 58 -29.61 -1.28 39.56
C THR A 58 -30.64 -2.40 39.80
N ASP A 59 -30.48 -3.56 39.16
CA ASP A 59 -31.33 -4.72 39.39
C ASP A 59 -31.13 -5.29 40.80
N CYS A 60 -29.87 -5.40 41.26
CA CYS A 60 -29.54 -5.85 42.61
C CYS A 60 -30.07 -4.91 43.70
N THR A 61 -29.97 -3.59 43.52
CA THR A 61 -30.52 -2.62 44.50
C THR A 61 -32.04 -2.65 44.53
N SER A 62 -32.70 -2.87 43.39
CA SER A 62 -34.15 -3.06 43.31
C SER A 62 -34.59 -4.31 44.09
N LEU A 63 -33.90 -5.44 43.91
CA LEU A 63 -34.14 -6.66 44.68
C LEU A 63 -33.84 -6.49 46.17
N ALA A 64 -32.74 -5.82 46.54
CA ALA A 64 -32.39 -5.54 47.94
C ALA A 64 -33.46 -4.70 48.65
N MET A 65 -34.08 -3.74 47.94
CA MET A 65 -35.22 -2.98 48.47
C MET A 65 -36.49 -3.84 48.62
N ALA A 66 -36.72 -4.82 47.76
CA ALA A 66 -37.82 -5.78 47.91
C ALA A 66 -37.61 -6.72 49.12
N VAL A 67 -36.38 -7.23 49.32
CA VAL A 67 -35.99 -7.99 50.53
C VAL A 67 -36.22 -7.15 51.78
N LYS A 68 -35.75 -5.89 51.80
CA LYS A 68 -35.91 -4.98 52.96
C LYS A 68 -37.38 -4.65 53.27
N LYS A 69 -38.29 -4.76 52.30
CA LYS A 69 -39.74 -4.62 52.47
C LYS A 69 -40.46 -5.93 52.82
N GLY A 70 -39.75 -7.04 52.95
CA GLY A 70 -40.33 -8.36 53.22
C GLY A 70 -41.11 -8.96 52.03
N LEU A 71 -40.91 -8.45 50.81
CA LEU A 71 -41.65 -8.88 49.61
C LEU A 71 -41.06 -10.15 48.98
N ILE A 72 -39.79 -10.44 49.23
CA ILE A 72 -39.07 -11.63 48.75
C ILE A 72 -38.06 -12.12 49.81
N ASN A 73 -37.69 -13.39 49.73
CA ASN A 73 -36.68 -14.01 50.59
C ASN A 73 -35.28 -13.34 50.41
N PRO A 74 -34.40 -13.38 51.44
CA PRO A 74 -33.05 -12.83 51.34
C PRO A 74 -32.24 -13.38 50.16
N VAL A 75 -31.49 -12.49 49.49
CA VAL A 75 -30.66 -12.80 48.32
C VAL A 75 -29.22 -12.34 48.56
N THR A 76 -28.25 -13.19 48.23
CA THR A 76 -26.82 -12.83 48.22
C THR A 76 -26.39 -12.49 46.79
N PHE A 77 -25.90 -11.26 46.57
CA PHE A 77 -25.44 -10.81 45.25
C PHE A 77 -23.94 -11.09 45.06
N SER A 78 -23.57 -11.61 43.89
CA SER A 78 -22.16 -11.73 43.48
C SER A 78 -21.58 -10.39 43.00
N PRO A 79 -20.26 -10.16 43.10
CA PRO A 79 -19.64 -9.00 42.48
C PRO A 79 -19.72 -9.08 40.93
N PRO A 80 -19.76 -7.94 40.22
CA PRO A 80 -19.74 -7.93 38.75
C PRO A 80 -18.49 -8.62 38.19
N PRO A 81 -18.60 -9.45 37.12
CA PRO A 81 -17.45 -10.10 36.50
C PRO A 81 -16.40 -9.08 36.00
N PRO A 82 -15.09 -9.35 36.15
CA PRO A 82 -14.03 -8.43 35.74
C PRO A 82 -14.06 -8.17 34.22
N MET A 83 -13.64 -6.98 33.81
CA MET A 83 -13.66 -6.58 32.40
C MET A 83 -12.75 -7.50 31.54
N PRO A 84 -13.26 -8.08 30.43
CA PRO A 84 -12.44 -8.82 29.47
C PRO A 84 -11.34 -7.94 28.85
N THR A 85 -10.09 -8.40 28.89
CA THR A 85 -8.96 -7.61 28.37
C THR A 85 -8.98 -7.51 26.84
N VAL A 86 -8.87 -6.30 26.30
CA VAL A 86 -8.81 -6.09 24.83
C VAL A 86 -7.41 -6.44 24.29
N PRO A 87 -7.32 -7.24 23.20
CA PRO A 87 -6.05 -7.69 22.63
C PRO A 87 -5.01 -6.60 22.38
N LYS A 88 -3.73 -6.97 22.45
CA LYS A 88 -2.60 -6.05 22.17
C LYS A 88 -2.59 -5.68 20.68
N HIS A 89 -2.09 -4.48 20.33
CA HIS A 89 -2.11 -3.96 18.95
C HIS A 89 -1.43 -4.90 17.94
N ARG A 90 -0.46 -5.69 18.40
CA ARG A 90 0.21 -6.74 17.62
C ARG A 90 -0.78 -7.79 17.13
N TRP A 91 -1.72 -8.24 17.96
CA TRP A 91 -2.72 -9.22 17.53
C TRP A 91 -3.61 -8.67 16.42
N LEU A 92 -3.99 -7.39 16.47
CA LEU A 92 -4.71 -6.73 15.37
C LEU A 92 -3.89 -6.73 14.06
N MET A 93 -2.58 -6.45 14.13
CA MET A 93 -1.69 -6.57 12.97
C MET A 93 -1.62 -8.02 12.46
N GLN A 94 -1.56 -9.03 13.34
CA GLN A 94 -1.56 -10.43 12.89
C GLN A 94 -2.86 -10.80 12.17
N VAL A 95 -4.02 -10.40 12.68
CA VAL A 95 -5.32 -10.64 12.03
C VAL A 95 -5.36 -9.97 10.65
N TYR A 96 -4.88 -8.72 10.54
CA TYR A 96 -4.81 -8.03 9.25
C TYR A 96 -3.90 -8.76 8.25
N ALA A 97 -2.70 -9.18 8.67
CA ALA A 97 -1.81 -9.95 7.82
C ALA A 97 -2.46 -11.28 7.38
N GLN A 98 -3.22 -11.94 8.27
CA GLN A 98 -3.94 -13.18 7.95
C GLN A 98 -5.13 -12.96 6.99
N ASP A 99 -5.79 -11.79 7.01
CA ASP A 99 -6.79 -11.40 6.00
C ASP A 99 -6.14 -11.20 4.62
N VAL A 100 -5.05 -10.42 4.57
CA VAL A 100 -4.29 -10.16 3.34
C VAL A 100 -3.74 -11.47 2.77
N LEU A 101 -3.24 -12.39 3.61
CA LEU A 101 -2.74 -13.69 3.16
C LEU A 101 -3.82 -14.60 2.56
N GLN A 102 -5.07 -14.53 3.04
CA GLN A 102 -6.19 -15.26 2.43
C GLN A 102 -6.52 -14.76 1.02
N ARG A 103 -6.23 -13.48 0.73
CA ARG A 103 -6.48 -12.79 -0.54
C ARG A 103 -5.22 -12.59 -1.38
N LEU A 104 -4.09 -13.19 -0.97
CA LEU A 104 -2.77 -12.89 -1.55
C LEU A 104 -2.73 -13.18 -3.05
N THR A 105 -3.33 -14.28 -3.49
CA THR A 105 -3.38 -14.66 -4.92
C THR A 105 -4.09 -13.62 -5.77
N GLU A 106 -5.16 -12.98 -5.28
CA GLU A 106 -5.82 -11.88 -5.99
C GLU A 106 -4.98 -10.60 -6.00
N ILE A 107 -4.29 -10.31 -4.89
CA ILE A 107 -3.38 -9.16 -4.81
C ILE A 107 -2.22 -9.35 -5.78
N LYS A 108 -1.64 -10.56 -5.87
CA LYS A 108 -0.64 -10.89 -6.90
C LYS A 108 -1.21 -10.77 -8.31
N ALA A 109 -2.41 -11.30 -8.56
CA ALA A 109 -3.11 -11.19 -9.84
C ALA A 109 -3.30 -9.71 -10.25
N ALA A 110 -3.67 -8.83 -9.32
CA ALA A 110 -3.78 -7.40 -9.58
C ALA A 110 -2.42 -6.76 -9.91
N VAL A 111 -1.37 -7.12 -9.18
CA VAL A 111 0.00 -6.63 -9.42
C VAL A 111 0.60 -7.15 -10.73
N THR A 112 0.32 -8.39 -11.15
CA THR A 112 0.78 -8.93 -12.44
C THR A 112 -0.10 -8.49 -13.62
N SER A 113 -1.36 -8.12 -13.38
CA SER A 113 -2.24 -7.55 -14.42
C SER A 113 -1.74 -6.21 -14.96
N ILE A 114 -1.07 -5.41 -14.12
CA ILE A 114 -0.49 -4.12 -14.51
C ILE A 114 0.93 -4.25 -15.11
N TYR A 115 1.40 -5.47 -15.39
CA TYR A 115 2.68 -5.66 -16.08
C TYR A 115 2.63 -5.08 -17.50
N GLY A 116 3.66 -4.30 -17.82
CA GLY A 116 3.83 -3.58 -19.07
C GLY A 116 5.30 -3.25 -19.31
N ARG A 117 5.60 -2.26 -20.15
CA ARG A 117 6.98 -1.83 -20.37
C ARG A 117 7.49 -1.09 -19.13
N ILE A 118 8.57 -1.61 -18.57
CA ILE A 118 9.31 -0.93 -17.49
C ILE A 118 9.77 0.43 -18.01
N LEU A 119 9.44 1.45 -17.22
CA LEU A 119 9.45 2.83 -17.67
C LEU A 119 10.36 3.72 -16.85
N LYS A 120 10.39 3.42 -15.56
CA LYS A 120 11.02 4.20 -14.53
C LYS A 120 11.44 3.25 -13.42
N MET A 121 12.69 3.36 -13.02
CA MET A 121 13.25 2.78 -11.82
C MET A 121 13.78 3.94 -11.00
N ASP A 122 13.42 4.01 -9.72
CA ASP A 122 13.85 5.04 -8.78
C ASP A 122 14.34 4.36 -7.52
N SER A 123 15.61 4.56 -7.17
CA SER A 123 16.24 4.01 -5.98
C SER A 123 16.57 5.14 -5.01
N THR A 124 16.03 5.08 -3.79
CA THR A 124 16.24 6.18 -2.83
C THR A 124 16.62 5.75 -1.41
N LYS A 125 17.66 6.40 -0.86
CA LYS A 125 18.00 6.34 0.57
C LYS A 125 16.98 7.07 1.46
N LYS A 126 16.08 7.88 0.88
CA LYS A 126 15.08 8.69 1.62
C LYS A 126 13.97 7.88 2.29
N VAL A 127 13.63 6.69 1.76
CA VAL A 127 12.61 5.78 2.34
C VAL A 127 13.18 5.03 3.54
N ALA A 128 14.35 4.42 3.36
CA ALA A 128 15.01 3.61 4.36
C ALA A 128 15.18 4.34 5.72
N ARG A 129 15.56 5.62 5.68
CA ARG A 129 15.68 6.50 6.85
C ARG A 129 14.35 6.90 7.51
N LYS A 130 13.21 6.47 6.99
CA LYS A 130 11.85 6.77 7.51
C LYS A 130 11.10 5.52 8.01
N LEU A 131 11.70 4.33 7.89
CA LEU A 131 11.17 3.09 8.46
C LEU A 131 11.20 3.17 10.00
N ALA A 132 10.14 2.69 10.65
CA ALA A 132 9.99 2.78 12.11
C ALA A 132 10.36 1.47 12.83
N GLY A 133 11.04 1.59 13.98
CA GLY A 133 11.50 0.46 14.79
C GLY A 133 12.96 0.10 14.51
N ARG A 134 13.34 -1.17 14.73
CA ARG A 134 14.73 -1.66 14.58
C ARG A 134 15.28 -1.59 13.15
N SER A 135 14.46 -1.28 12.15
CA SER A 135 14.82 -1.21 10.72
C SER A 135 15.17 0.20 10.27
N PHE A 136 15.04 1.17 11.16
CA PHE A 136 15.58 2.51 10.99
C PHE A 136 17.09 2.41 10.75
N GLY A 137 17.50 2.61 9.49
CA GLY A 137 18.91 2.52 9.09
C GLY A 137 19.44 1.11 8.77
N THR A 138 18.60 0.06 8.67
CA THR A 138 19.05 -1.28 8.24
C THR A 138 18.89 -1.50 6.73
N ALA A 139 17.78 -1.03 6.15
CA ALA A 139 17.73 -0.81 4.71
C ALA A 139 18.62 0.40 4.35
N THR A 140 19.20 0.38 3.16
CA THR A 140 20.01 1.50 2.63
C THR A 140 19.25 2.23 1.53
N TRP A 141 18.46 1.50 0.74
CA TRP A 141 17.72 1.98 -0.42
C TRP A 141 16.30 1.40 -0.47
N ALA A 142 15.45 2.06 -1.25
CA ALA A 142 14.18 1.53 -1.73
C ALA A 142 14.08 1.76 -3.24
N THR A 143 14.05 0.67 -3.99
CA THR A 143 13.97 0.61 -5.45
C THR A 143 12.52 0.37 -5.87
N ASN A 144 11.98 1.27 -6.69
CA ASN A 144 10.58 1.23 -7.12
C ASN A 144 10.49 1.27 -8.63
N VAL A 145 9.77 0.31 -9.21
CA VAL A 145 9.65 0.08 -10.65
C VAL A 145 8.24 0.44 -11.11
N GLY A 146 8.12 1.29 -12.14
CA GLY A 146 6.84 1.71 -12.73
C GLY A 146 6.67 1.35 -14.20
N ASN A 147 5.42 1.13 -14.62
CA ASN A 147 5.03 0.81 -16.01
C ASN A 147 4.70 2.09 -16.82
N GLU A 148 4.41 1.94 -18.13
CA GLU A 148 4.02 3.07 -19.00
C GLU A 148 2.76 3.80 -18.53
N HIS A 149 1.90 3.13 -17.76
CA HIS A 149 0.65 3.68 -17.23
C HIS A 149 0.83 4.50 -15.94
N GLY A 150 2.07 4.60 -15.40
CA GLY A 150 2.36 5.31 -14.16
C GLY A 150 2.01 4.53 -12.88
N GLN A 151 1.69 3.25 -13.01
CA GLN A 151 1.43 2.36 -11.87
C GLN A 151 2.75 1.81 -11.33
N VAL A 152 2.84 1.58 -10.02
CA VAL A 152 4.00 0.94 -9.40
C VAL A 152 3.85 -0.58 -9.56
N ILE A 153 4.74 -1.20 -10.32
CA ILE A 153 4.76 -2.65 -10.57
C ILE A 153 5.33 -3.38 -9.36
N MET A 154 6.48 -2.92 -8.86
CA MET A 154 7.20 -3.57 -7.77
C MET A 154 7.90 -2.52 -6.90
N SER A 155 7.96 -2.82 -5.60
CA SER A 155 8.76 -2.11 -4.61
C SER A 155 9.69 -3.11 -3.95
N VAL A 156 10.98 -2.78 -3.85
CA VAL A 156 12.01 -3.63 -3.26
C VAL A 156 12.88 -2.75 -2.35
N LEU A 157 12.99 -3.09 -1.07
CA LEU A 157 14.02 -2.50 -0.20
C LEU A 157 15.34 -3.25 -0.44
N THR A 158 16.47 -2.58 -0.36
CA THR A 158 17.81 -3.21 -0.43
C THR A 158 18.78 -2.55 0.56
N ALA A 159 19.79 -3.27 1.06
CA ALA A 159 20.85 -2.66 1.87
C ALA A 159 22.14 -2.33 1.07
N SER A 160 22.20 -2.73 -0.20
CA SER A 160 23.17 -2.24 -1.19
C SER A 160 22.48 -1.80 -2.48
N GLU A 161 23.26 -1.27 -3.43
CA GLU A 161 22.79 -0.76 -4.72
C GLU A 161 22.92 -1.85 -5.79
N GLY A 162 22.02 -1.87 -6.78
CA GLY A 162 22.01 -2.83 -7.88
C GLY A 162 21.20 -2.32 -9.07
N GLU A 163 21.67 -2.55 -10.29
CA GLU A 163 21.18 -1.90 -11.51
C GLU A 163 20.13 -2.72 -12.30
N LEU A 164 19.27 -2.02 -13.05
CA LEU A 164 18.35 -2.60 -14.06
C LEU A 164 18.00 -1.52 -15.13
N HIS A 165 17.75 -1.90 -16.40
CA HIS A 165 17.71 -0.96 -17.55
C HIS A 165 16.76 -1.40 -18.71
N VAL A 166 15.86 -0.54 -19.24
CA VAL A 166 15.03 -0.77 -20.50
C VAL A 166 14.68 0.56 -21.28
N ALA A 167 14.17 0.47 -22.53
CA ALA A 167 14.03 1.51 -23.60
C ALA A 167 12.65 1.43 -24.38
N LEU A 168 12.23 2.11 -25.50
CA LEU A 168 12.79 3.07 -26.50
C LEU A 168 11.66 3.75 -27.38
N ARG A 169 11.79 5.06 -27.80
CA ARG A 169 11.12 5.81 -28.95
C ARG A 169 10.19 7.06 -28.71
N ARG A 170 10.65 8.29 -29.04
CA ARG A 170 9.95 9.31 -29.91
C ARG A 170 10.87 10.52 -30.23
N LEU A 171 11.90 10.29 -31.04
CA LEU A 171 13.15 11.08 -31.07
C LEU A 171 13.25 12.32 -31.97
N ALA A 172 12.22 12.69 -32.73
CA ALA A 172 12.33 13.76 -33.74
C ALA A 172 12.25 15.16 -33.11
N LEU A 173 11.12 15.49 -32.48
CA LEU A 173 10.80 16.85 -32.00
C LEU A 173 11.85 17.42 -31.03
N ILE A 174 12.43 16.58 -30.16
CA ILE A 174 13.45 17.01 -29.20
C ILE A 174 14.74 17.44 -29.92
N ARG A 175 15.13 16.77 -31.02
CA ARG A 175 16.32 17.16 -31.80
C ARG A 175 16.11 18.48 -32.53
N ASN A 176 14.95 18.69 -33.15
CA ASN A 176 14.61 19.96 -33.79
C ASN A 176 14.63 21.13 -32.77
N LEU A 177 14.09 20.91 -31.56
CA LEU A 177 14.08 21.92 -30.50
C LEU A 177 15.50 22.23 -29.99
N ILE A 178 16.33 21.21 -29.77
CA ILE A 178 17.72 21.41 -29.36
C ILE A 178 18.50 22.16 -30.45
N GLN A 179 18.39 21.77 -31.72
CA GLN A 179 19.04 22.47 -32.84
C GLN A 179 18.61 23.94 -32.95
N ALA A 180 17.36 24.27 -32.63
CA ALA A 180 16.90 25.66 -32.60
C ALA A 180 17.52 26.51 -31.47
N PHE A 181 17.97 25.89 -30.38
CA PHE A 181 18.64 26.52 -29.23
C PHE A 181 20.15 26.26 -29.14
N ASP A 182 20.72 25.51 -30.10
CA ASP A 182 22.17 25.33 -30.29
C ASP A 182 22.77 26.41 -31.23
N TRP A 183 21.93 27.36 -31.65
CA TRP A 183 22.25 28.49 -32.50
C TRP A 183 21.93 29.82 -31.79
N ASP A 184 22.00 30.97 -32.49
CA ASP A 184 21.88 32.32 -31.92
C ASP A 184 20.62 32.59 -31.08
N ASN A 185 19.49 31.93 -31.39
CA ASN A 185 18.26 32.01 -30.58
C ASN A 185 18.39 31.38 -29.18
N GLY A 186 19.48 30.65 -28.93
CA GLY A 186 19.82 30.03 -27.65
C GLY A 186 20.89 30.79 -26.86
N ARG A 187 21.16 32.06 -27.16
CA ARG A 187 22.10 32.90 -26.40
C ARG A 187 21.36 33.84 -25.44
N ASP A 188 21.98 34.13 -24.29
CA ASP A 188 21.50 35.17 -23.38
C ASP A 188 21.87 36.59 -23.88
N THR A 189 21.47 37.63 -23.13
CA THR A 189 21.76 39.04 -23.47
C THR A 189 23.24 39.42 -23.39
N LEU A 190 24.11 38.50 -22.99
CA LEU A 190 25.58 38.64 -22.97
C LEU A 190 26.26 37.72 -24.01
N GLY A 191 25.48 37.04 -24.86
CA GLY A 191 25.96 36.14 -25.91
C GLY A 191 26.30 34.72 -25.44
N VAL A 192 26.11 34.41 -24.16
CA VAL A 192 26.44 33.11 -23.56
C VAL A 192 25.41 32.06 -24.01
N PRO A 193 25.85 30.92 -24.57
CA PRO A 193 24.91 29.89 -25.03
C PRO A 193 24.27 29.14 -23.84
N LEU A 194 22.93 29.03 -23.87
CA LEU A 194 22.11 28.29 -22.92
C LEU A 194 22.36 26.77 -22.97
N ILE A 195 22.89 26.28 -24.09
CA ILE A 195 23.20 24.88 -24.34
C ILE A 195 24.70 24.72 -24.60
N ASN A 196 25.34 23.76 -23.94
CA ASN A 196 26.66 23.28 -24.31
C ASN A 196 26.48 22.16 -25.35
N SER A 197 26.76 22.46 -26.63
CA SER A 197 26.48 21.59 -27.78
C SER A 197 27.08 20.19 -27.66
N ALA A 198 28.36 20.10 -27.26
CA ALA A 198 29.07 18.83 -27.10
C ALA A 198 28.40 17.95 -26.02
N ARG A 199 28.20 18.50 -24.82
CA ARG A 199 27.54 17.80 -23.71
C ARG A 199 26.07 17.48 -24.02
N MET A 200 25.38 18.33 -24.79
CA MET A 200 24.00 18.07 -25.21
C MET A 200 23.92 16.96 -26.26
N SER A 201 24.94 16.81 -27.11
CA SER A 201 25.07 15.68 -28.04
C SER A 201 25.24 14.36 -27.28
N GLU A 202 26.11 14.30 -26.27
CA GLU A 202 26.27 13.15 -25.37
C GLU A 202 24.98 12.81 -24.59
N ILE A 203 24.32 13.83 -24.04
CA ILE A 203 23.02 13.69 -23.37
C ILE A 203 21.98 13.18 -24.37
N MET A 204 21.93 13.67 -25.61
CA MET A 204 20.98 13.18 -26.59
C MET A 204 21.28 11.77 -27.07
N ALA A 205 22.55 11.39 -27.28
CA ALA A 205 22.93 10.02 -27.61
C ALA A 205 22.53 9.03 -26.49
N SER A 206 22.71 9.43 -25.23
CA SER A 206 22.36 8.59 -24.07
C SER A 206 20.87 8.56 -23.74
N GLN A 207 20.17 9.70 -23.81
CA GLN A 207 18.73 9.82 -23.47
C GLN A 207 17.79 9.49 -24.63
N ALA A 208 18.30 9.47 -25.88
CA ALA A 208 17.58 9.00 -27.06
C ALA A 208 16.80 7.70 -26.82
N LYS A 209 17.46 6.76 -26.14
CA LYS A 209 16.94 5.43 -25.85
C LYS A 209 15.79 5.41 -24.84
N HIS A 210 15.46 6.51 -24.15
CA HIS A 210 14.39 6.53 -23.14
C HIS A 210 13.13 7.30 -23.54
N VAL A 211 13.05 7.88 -24.75
CA VAL A 211 11.97 8.82 -25.06
C VAL A 211 10.56 8.19 -25.13
N ALA A 212 10.39 6.92 -25.53
CA ALA A 212 9.06 6.26 -25.40
C ALA A 212 8.67 6.01 -23.95
N CYS A 213 9.67 5.76 -23.09
CA CYS A 213 9.43 5.57 -21.67
C CYS A 213 8.77 6.83 -21.09
N ILE A 214 9.09 8.01 -21.61
CA ILE A 214 8.52 9.26 -21.09
C ILE A 214 7.15 9.60 -21.74
N GLN A 215 6.74 8.93 -22.81
CA GLN A 215 5.50 9.22 -23.57
C GLN A 215 4.23 8.54 -23.02
N ASP A 216 3.08 9.20 -23.19
CA ASP A 216 1.79 8.73 -22.67
C ASP A 216 1.16 7.64 -23.55
N PRO A 217 0.76 6.49 -22.97
CA PRO A 217 -0.07 5.50 -23.66
C PRO A 217 -1.40 6.10 -24.13
N PRO A 218 -1.92 5.68 -25.30
CA PRO A 218 -3.18 6.18 -25.81
C PRO A 218 -4.32 5.90 -24.82
N GLY A 219 -5.14 6.92 -24.57
CA GLY A 219 -6.29 6.84 -23.65
C GLY A 219 -5.98 7.04 -22.16
N ILE A 220 -4.72 7.27 -21.75
CA ILE A 220 -4.35 7.39 -20.32
C ILE A 220 -3.82 8.80 -20.00
N HIS A 221 -4.60 9.54 -19.20
CA HIS A 221 -4.27 10.90 -18.76
C HIS A 221 -3.41 10.88 -17.49
N LEU A 222 -2.08 11.00 -17.62
CA LEU A 222 -1.22 11.16 -16.44
C LEU A 222 -1.28 12.53 -15.78
N TYR A 223 -1.49 13.56 -16.59
CA TYR A 223 -1.28 14.96 -16.22
C TYR A 223 -2.62 15.57 -15.80
N THR A 224 -3.06 15.25 -14.59
CA THR A 224 -4.28 15.84 -14.01
C THR A 224 -4.02 17.32 -13.71
N ARG A 225 -4.78 18.23 -14.32
CA ARG A 225 -4.71 19.66 -14.00
C ARG A 225 -5.18 19.86 -12.55
N THR A 226 -4.30 20.38 -11.71
CA THR A 226 -4.56 20.64 -10.28
C THR A 226 -4.98 22.08 -9.98
N GLY A 227 -4.90 22.97 -10.97
CA GLY A 227 -5.29 24.38 -10.83
C GLY A 227 -4.54 25.28 -11.82
N THR A 228 -4.12 26.44 -11.31
CA THR A 228 -3.39 27.48 -12.04
C THR A 228 -2.51 28.26 -11.07
N ILE A 229 -1.33 28.67 -11.51
CA ILE A 229 -0.46 29.65 -10.82
C ILE A 229 -0.31 30.87 -11.71
N LEU A 230 -0.24 32.05 -11.09
CA LEU A 230 0.22 33.27 -11.76
C LEU A 230 1.76 33.29 -11.70
N LYS A 231 2.42 33.53 -12.84
CA LYS A 231 3.89 33.64 -12.91
C LYS A 231 4.27 34.76 -13.88
N GLY A 232 4.69 35.90 -13.33
CA GLY A 232 4.59 37.17 -14.06
C GLY A 232 3.12 37.49 -14.30
N GLU A 233 2.79 38.01 -15.49
CA GLU A 233 1.40 38.31 -15.89
C GLU A 233 0.66 37.08 -16.45
N HIS A 234 1.32 35.93 -16.57
CA HIS A 234 0.75 34.75 -17.22
C HIS A 234 0.17 33.73 -16.23
N HIS A 235 -1.10 33.35 -16.46
CA HIS A 235 -1.76 32.26 -15.75
C HIS A 235 -1.37 30.91 -16.35
N LEU A 236 -0.47 30.19 -15.67
CA LEU A 236 0.01 28.87 -16.10
C LEU A 236 -0.77 27.75 -15.39
N PRO A 237 -1.40 26.80 -16.11
CA PRO A 237 -2.06 25.65 -15.48
C PRO A 237 -1.05 24.76 -14.76
N THR A 238 -1.37 24.37 -13.51
CA THR A 238 -0.56 23.39 -12.77
C THR A 238 -1.08 21.99 -13.02
N TYR A 239 -0.15 21.04 -13.17
CA TYR A 239 -0.47 19.63 -13.39
C TYR A 239 0.23 18.73 -12.37
N ARG A 240 -0.48 17.72 -11.88
CA ARG A 240 0.09 16.58 -11.17
C ARG A 240 0.37 15.49 -12.20
N CYS A 241 1.63 15.06 -12.32
CA CYS A 241 2.01 13.96 -13.21
C CYS A 241 2.04 12.63 -12.45
N ALA A 242 1.33 11.61 -12.94
CA ALA A 242 1.35 10.26 -12.38
C ALA A 242 2.67 9.46 -12.62
N ARG A 243 3.62 9.96 -13.42
CA ARG A 243 4.99 9.37 -13.55
C ARG A 243 6.09 10.17 -12.81
N GLY A 244 5.81 11.40 -12.37
CA GLY A 244 6.84 12.35 -11.92
C GLY A 244 7.70 11.85 -10.74
N SER A 245 8.85 12.49 -10.49
CA SER A 245 9.63 12.25 -9.26
C SER A 245 8.74 12.38 -8.01
N THR A 246 7.93 13.44 -7.97
CA THR A 246 6.92 13.71 -6.93
C THR A 246 5.91 12.57 -6.73
N PHE A 247 5.58 11.78 -7.77
CA PHE A 247 4.68 10.63 -7.62
C PHE A 247 5.33 9.51 -6.82
N LEU A 248 6.57 9.13 -7.17
CA LEU A 248 7.31 8.13 -6.40
C LEU A 248 7.72 8.66 -5.03
N GLU A 249 8.11 9.93 -4.89
CA GLU A 249 8.30 10.55 -3.56
C GLU A 249 7.01 10.56 -2.71
N SER A 250 5.83 10.57 -3.33
CA SER A 250 4.57 10.36 -2.62
C SER A 250 4.38 8.89 -2.21
N PHE A 251 4.65 7.92 -3.10
CA PHE A 251 4.63 6.49 -2.76
C PHE A 251 5.64 6.16 -1.63
N HIS A 252 6.85 6.68 -1.72
CA HIS A 252 7.93 6.63 -0.72
C HIS A 252 7.47 7.13 0.67
N PHE A 253 6.57 8.12 0.72
CA PHE A 253 5.98 8.61 1.96
C PHE A 253 4.87 7.70 2.51
N HIS A 254 4.23 6.88 1.66
CA HIS A 254 3.17 5.94 2.03
C HIS A 254 3.67 4.53 2.34
N LEU A 255 4.84 4.10 1.85
CA LEU A 255 5.47 2.80 2.19
C LEU A 255 5.53 2.57 3.72
N ASN A 256 5.89 3.60 4.49
CA ASN A 256 5.96 3.57 5.96
C ASN A 256 4.58 3.49 6.66
N ARG A 257 3.47 3.50 5.90
CA ARG A 257 2.10 3.29 6.39
C ARG A 257 1.59 1.89 6.07
N PHE A 258 2.15 1.23 5.06
CA PHE A 258 1.80 -0.14 4.70
C PHE A 258 2.54 -1.15 5.58
N ILE A 259 3.84 -0.97 5.77
CA ILE A 259 4.69 -1.85 6.60
C ILE A 259 4.60 -1.41 8.07
N PRO A 260 4.15 -2.26 9.01
CA PRO A 260 3.93 -1.91 10.42
C PRO A 260 5.20 -1.89 11.28
N GLY A 261 6.29 -1.34 10.74
CA GLY A 261 7.61 -1.34 11.38
C GLY A 261 8.19 -2.74 11.63
N THR A 262 9.10 -2.86 12.58
CA THR A 262 9.85 -4.12 12.86
C THR A 262 9.10 -5.16 13.69
N LEU A 263 7.85 -5.42 13.31
CA LEU A 263 7.01 -6.49 13.83
C LEU A 263 6.28 -7.12 12.64
N ALA A 264 7.07 -7.69 11.73
CA ALA A 264 6.63 -8.52 10.64
C ALA A 264 7.65 -9.66 10.46
N SER A 265 7.17 -10.87 10.27
CA SER A 265 7.94 -11.92 9.60
C SER A 265 8.04 -11.60 8.12
N ASP A 266 8.99 -12.22 7.42
CA ASP A 266 9.30 -11.95 6.02
C ASP A 266 8.07 -12.18 5.11
N VAL A 267 7.30 -13.22 5.44
CA VAL A 267 5.98 -13.53 4.88
C VAL A 267 4.94 -12.43 5.10
N PHE A 268 4.85 -11.86 6.31
CA PHE A 268 3.92 -10.77 6.58
C PHE A 268 4.39 -9.47 5.93
N PHE A 269 5.71 -9.21 5.87
CA PHE A 269 6.27 -8.06 5.16
C PHE A 269 5.88 -8.07 3.67
N GLN A 270 6.01 -9.22 3.00
CA GLN A 270 5.54 -9.45 1.63
C GLN A 270 4.03 -9.11 1.50
N ALA A 271 3.21 -9.61 2.43
CA ALA A 271 1.77 -9.35 2.43
C ALA A 271 1.44 -7.84 2.55
N TYR A 272 2.03 -7.15 3.53
CA TYR A 272 1.85 -5.71 3.72
C TYR A 272 2.29 -4.88 2.51
N LEU A 273 3.41 -5.25 1.89
CA LEU A 273 3.98 -4.53 0.77
C LEU A 273 3.13 -4.68 -0.51
N LEU A 274 2.67 -5.90 -0.80
CA LEU A 274 1.81 -6.17 -1.96
C LEU A 274 0.40 -5.58 -1.79
N ASP A 275 -0.22 -5.70 -0.62
CA ASP A 275 -1.51 -5.03 -0.31
C ASP A 275 -1.38 -3.51 -0.46
N GLY A 276 -0.34 -2.91 0.14
CA GLY A 276 -0.06 -1.49 0.04
C GLY A 276 0.16 -1.00 -1.40
N LEU A 277 0.86 -1.78 -2.22
CA LEU A 277 1.17 -1.47 -3.62
C LEU A 277 -0.05 -1.60 -4.54
N ALA A 278 -0.80 -2.71 -4.45
CA ALA A 278 -2.04 -2.89 -5.23
C ALA A 278 -3.04 -1.75 -4.92
N ARG A 279 -3.25 -1.49 -3.64
CA ARG A 279 -4.15 -0.44 -3.17
C ARG A 279 -3.65 0.97 -3.48
N TRP A 280 -2.34 1.18 -3.60
CA TRP A 280 -1.80 2.45 -4.09
C TRP A 280 -2.22 2.68 -5.54
N ASN A 281 -2.08 1.66 -6.40
CA ASN A 281 -2.46 1.76 -7.80
C ASN A 281 -3.97 1.98 -7.98
N ASP A 282 -4.83 1.31 -7.20
CA ASP A 282 -6.29 1.58 -7.12
C ASP A 282 -6.58 3.06 -6.87
N ASP A 283 -5.98 3.64 -5.81
CA ASP A 283 -6.20 5.03 -5.43
C ASP A 283 -5.57 6.04 -6.40
N ARG A 284 -4.80 5.59 -7.39
CA ARG A 284 -4.29 6.41 -8.50
C ARG A 284 -5.13 6.23 -9.77
N ALA A 285 -5.71 5.06 -10.00
CA ALA A 285 -6.72 4.86 -11.03
C ALA A 285 -7.98 5.68 -10.72
N VAL A 286 -8.56 5.54 -9.52
CA VAL A 286 -9.74 6.32 -9.10
C VAL A 286 -9.46 7.83 -9.16
N ALA A 287 -8.31 8.28 -8.63
CA ALA A 287 -7.95 9.71 -8.63
C ALA A 287 -7.48 10.26 -9.99
N ALA A 288 -7.47 9.46 -11.05
CA ALA A 288 -7.33 9.90 -12.44
C ALA A 288 -8.68 10.02 -13.16
N THR A 289 -9.76 9.47 -12.58
CA THR A 289 -11.15 9.65 -13.05
C THR A 289 -11.84 10.80 -12.33
N THR A 290 -12.93 11.30 -12.90
CA THR A 290 -13.77 12.39 -12.34
C THR A 290 -15.07 11.88 -11.70
N ASP A 291 -15.14 10.59 -11.37
CA ASP A 291 -16.38 9.92 -10.95
C ASP A 291 -16.39 9.63 -9.45
N GLU A 292 -17.16 10.42 -8.69
CA GLU A 292 -17.16 10.41 -7.22
C GLU A 292 -18.10 9.36 -6.60
N GLN A 293 -18.93 8.66 -7.38
CA GLN A 293 -20.09 7.90 -6.87
C GLN A 293 -19.85 6.38 -6.69
N GLN A 294 -18.62 5.90 -6.88
CA GLN A 294 -18.31 4.47 -6.87
C GLN A 294 -18.09 3.88 -5.45
N PRO A 295 -18.50 2.62 -5.18
CA PRO A 295 -18.30 1.98 -3.88
C PRO A 295 -16.83 1.70 -3.59
N TYR A 296 -16.26 2.49 -2.68
CA TYR A 296 -14.84 2.48 -2.33
C TYR A 296 -14.43 1.24 -1.49
N SER A 297 -14.07 0.16 -2.19
CA SER A 297 -13.61 -1.10 -1.58
C SER A 297 -12.42 -1.70 -2.32
N TYR A 298 -11.33 -1.99 -1.62
CA TYR A 298 -10.16 -2.69 -2.15
C TYR A 298 -10.36 -4.22 -2.27
N ASN A 299 -11.55 -4.75 -2.00
CA ASN A 299 -11.82 -6.17 -2.13
C ASN A 299 -12.22 -6.50 -3.58
N HIS A 300 -11.22 -6.80 -4.42
CA HIS A 300 -11.42 -7.10 -5.84
C HIS A 300 -12.32 -8.33 -6.07
N LEU A 301 -12.26 -9.37 -5.21
CA LEU A 301 -13.21 -10.50 -5.26
C LEU A 301 -14.66 -10.04 -5.09
N LEU A 302 -14.91 -9.10 -4.18
CA LEU A 302 -16.25 -8.62 -3.90
C LEU A 302 -16.78 -7.77 -5.06
N ARG A 303 -15.94 -6.93 -5.69
CA ARG A 303 -16.30 -6.20 -6.92
C ARG A 303 -16.59 -7.17 -8.07
N HIS A 304 -15.67 -8.10 -8.35
CA HIS A 304 -15.82 -9.09 -9.41
C HIS A 304 -17.10 -9.92 -9.21
N ALA A 305 -17.28 -10.53 -8.03
CA ALA A 305 -18.46 -11.35 -7.76
C ALA A 305 -19.79 -10.56 -7.79
N ALA A 306 -19.78 -9.27 -7.46
CA ALA A 306 -20.94 -8.40 -7.63
C ALA A 306 -21.26 -8.17 -9.12
N ASN A 307 -20.24 -7.91 -9.95
CA ASN A 307 -20.44 -7.76 -11.40
C ASN A 307 -20.82 -9.09 -12.07
N SER A 308 -20.23 -10.24 -11.72
CA SER A 308 -20.62 -11.55 -12.27
C SER A 308 -22.11 -11.82 -11.99
N LEU A 309 -22.52 -11.73 -10.72
CA LEU A 309 -23.91 -11.97 -10.32
C LEU A 309 -24.88 -10.93 -10.90
N SER A 310 -24.45 -9.69 -11.09
CA SER A 310 -25.28 -8.67 -11.74
C SER A 310 -25.34 -8.84 -13.27
N GLY A 311 -24.31 -9.37 -13.91
CA GLY A 311 -24.34 -9.81 -15.30
C GLY A 311 -25.36 -10.93 -15.49
N GLU A 312 -25.31 -11.95 -14.62
CA GLU A 312 -26.23 -13.09 -14.60
C GLU A 312 -27.70 -12.69 -14.31
N VAL A 313 -27.94 -11.79 -13.35
CA VAL A 313 -29.29 -11.47 -12.85
C VAL A 313 -29.91 -10.22 -13.49
N LEU A 314 -29.10 -9.22 -13.85
CA LEU A 314 -29.56 -7.89 -14.33
C LEU A 314 -29.03 -7.52 -15.72
N GLY A 315 -28.22 -8.37 -16.36
CA GLY A 315 -27.64 -8.13 -17.68
C GLY A 315 -26.63 -6.97 -17.75
N LYS A 316 -26.12 -6.50 -16.60
CA LYS A 316 -25.22 -5.33 -16.52
C LYS A 316 -24.30 -5.36 -15.31
N GLU A 317 -23.18 -4.66 -15.38
CA GLU A 317 -22.30 -4.43 -14.24
C GLU A 317 -22.89 -3.43 -13.22
N VAL A 318 -22.38 -3.45 -11.99
CA VAL A 318 -22.79 -2.55 -10.89
C VAL A 318 -21.64 -1.64 -10.43
N VAL A 319 -20.40 -2.08 -10.61
CA VAL A 319 -19.20 -1.31 -10.23
C VAL A 319 -18.24 -1.27 -11.41
N PRO A 320 -17.76 -0.10 -11.87
CA PRO A 320 -16.68 -0.05 -12.86
C PRO A 320 -15.44 -0.81 -12.35
N TYR A 321 -15.10 -1.90 -13.03
CA TYR A 321 -14.09 -2.85 -12.58
C TYR A 321 -13.41 -3.53 -13.77
N THR A 322 -12.12 -3.23 -13.97
CA THR A 322 -11.29 -4.01 -14.89
C THR A 322 -10.97 -5.36 -14.25
N GLU A 323 -11.33 -6.47 -14.91
CA GLU A 323 -10.97 -7.80 -14.40
C GLU A 323 -9.44 -7.99 -14.41
N HIS A 324 -8.91 -8.50 -13.31
CA HIS A 324 -7.51 -8.85 -13.19
C HIS A 324 -7.23 -10.19 -13.87
N ARG A 325 -6.15 -10.25 -14.66
CA ARG A 325 -5.59 -11.49 -15.22
C ARG A 325 -5.32 -12.48 -14.10
N LYS A 326 -5.56 -13.76 -14.34
CA LYS A 326 -5.18 -14.83 -13.41
C LYS A 326 -3.67 -14.80 -13.18
N TYR A 327 -3.26 -14.78 -11.91
CA TYR A 327 -1.86 -14.94 -11.50
C TYR A 327 -1.28 -16.23 -12.08
N THR A 328 -0.10 -16.19 -12.71
CA THR A 328 0.47 -17.33 -13.44
C THR A 328 1.61 -18.03 -12.68
N GLY A 329 2.07 -17.44 -11.57
CA GLY A 329 3.14 -17.99 -10.73
C GLY A 329 4.38 -17.07 -10.62
N GLU A 330 4.28 -15.84 -11.12
CA GLU A 330 5.36 -14.86 -11.12
C GLU A 330 5.85 -14.57 -9.69
N LEU A 331 7.16 -14.66 -9.44
CA LEU A 331 7.72 -14.33 -8.13
C LEU A 331 7.76 -12.81 -7.94
N LEU A 332 7.28 -12.34 -6.78
CA LEU A 332 7.22 -10.92 -6.45
C LEU A 332 8.07 -10.62 -5.22
N GLY A 333 8.75 -9.47 -5.20
CA GLY A 333 9.38 -8.92 -3.97
C GLY A 333 10.22 -9.93 -3.19
N VAL A 334 9.74 -10.30 -1.99
CA VAL A 334 10.41 -11.25 -1.08
C VAL A 334 10.63 -12.64 -1.70
N GLU A 335 9.69 -13.12 -2.52
CA GLU A 335 9.79 -14.47 -3.10
C GLU A 335 10.92 -14.56 -4.13
N TYR A 336 11.16 -13.45 -4.85
CA TYR A 336 12.29 -13.31 -5.76
C TYR A 336 13.62 -13.24 -4.98
N LEU A 337 13.66 -12.51 -3.87
CA LEU A 337 14.82 -12.44 -2.97
C LEU A 337 15.23 -13.82 -2.43
N TYR A 338 14.27 -14.61 -1.96
CA TYR A 338 14.52 -15.96 -1.45
C TYR A 338 15.00 -16.92 -2.54
N LEU A 339 14.46 -16.84 -3.76
CA LEU A 339 15.00 -17.59 -4.90
C LEU A 339 16.48 -17.22 -5.18
N GLN A 340 16.83 -15.93 -5.07
CA GLN A 340 18.21 -15.48 -5.28
C GLN A 340 19.19 -15.90 -4.17
N THR A 341 18.74 -16.09 -2.92
CA THR A 341 19.60 -16.61 -1.84
C THR A 341 19.67 -18.14 -1.80
N GLY A 342 18.75 -18.83 -2.47
CA GLY A 342 18.59 -20.29 -2.36
C GLY A 342 17.92 -20.72 -1.05
N GLU A 343 17.33 -19.79 -0.31
CA GLU A 343 16.61 -20.05 0.93
C GLU A 343 15.12 -20.32 0.66
N VAL A 344 14.43 -20.97 1.60
CA VAL A 344 13.00 -21.30 1.46
C VAL A 344 12.16 -20.32 2.29
N LEU A 345 11.28 -19.56 1.63
CA LEU A 345 10.31 -18.70 2.31
C LEU A 345 9.28 -19.56 3.07
N GLN A 346 9.00 -19.20 4.32
CA GLN A 346 8.05 -19.92 5.17
C GLN A 346 6.64 -20.01 4.53
N ASP A 347 5.98 -21.17 4.64
CA ASP A 347 4.58 -21.33 4.23
C ASP A 347 3.67 -20.28 4.91
N TYR A 348 3.01 -19.49 4.08
CA TYR A 348 1.93 -18.54 4.40
C TYR A 348 0.93 -19.04 5.44
N ARG A 349 0.59 -20.34 5.44
CA ARG A 349 -0.36 -20.97 6.38
C ARG A 349 0.20 -21.12 7.79
N THR A 350 1.52 -21.17 7.94
CA THR A 350 2.23 -21.35 9.22
C THR A 350 2.75 -20.05 9.82
N ALA A 351 2.82 -18.98 9.03
CA ALA A 351 3.39 -17.71 9.40
C ALA A 351 2.67 -17.04 10.59
N ARG A 352 3.46 -16.44 11.48
CA ARG A 352 2.99 -15.71 12.67
C ARG A 352 3.73 -14.39 12.82
N LEU A 353 3.20 -13.50 13.66
CA LEU A 353 3.96 -12.34 14.10
C LEU A 353 5.14 -12.77 14.97
N GLN A 354 6.34 -12.46 14.51
CA GLN A 354 7.58 -12.57 15.25
C GLN A 354 8.26 -11.19 15.31
N PRO A 355 9.08 -10.92 16.33
CA PRO A 355 10.04 -9.83 16.26
C PRO A 355 11.03 -10.10 15.13
N CYS A 356 11.51 -9.08 14.44
CA CYS A 356 12.61 -9.24 13.51
C CYS A 356 13.85 -9.73 14.28
N GLY A 357 14.23 -10.99 14.01
CA GLY A 357 15.43 -11.63 14.54
C GLY A 357 16.67 -11.20 13.77
N ARG A 358 17.85 -11.45 14.35
CA ARG A 358 19.08 -11.47 13.55
C ARG A 358 18.93 -12.56 12.49
N GLY A 359 19.23 -12.25 11.23
CA GLY A 359 18.97 -13.11 10.07
C GLY A 359 17.55 -13.04 9.46
N THR A 360 16.67 -12.14 9.89
CA THR A 360 15.42 -11.83 9.11
C THR A 360 15.72 -10.85 7.97
N ILE A 361 14.78 -10.57 7.05
CA ILE A 361 15.01 -9.75 5.84
C ILE A 361 15.78 -8.46 6.10
N TYR A 362 15.54 -7.77 7.22
CA TYR A 362 16.25 -6.53 7.55
C TYR A 362 17.77 -6.69 7.69
N GLU A 363 18.29 -7.91 7.83
CA GLU A 363 19.71 -8.29 7.70
C GLU A 363 19.97 -9.12 6.42
N THR A 364 19.04 -9.93 5.89
CA THR A 364 19.22 -10.65 4.62
C THR A 364 19.43 -9.70 3.43
N LEU A 365 18.82 -8.52 3.47
CA LEU A 365 19.04 -7.41 2.54
C LEU A 365 20.51 -6.93 2.49
N CYS A 366 21.34 -7.27 3.47
CA CYS A 366 22.77 -6.98 3.54
C CYS A 366 23.66 -8.07 2.92
N VAL A 367 23.14 -9.26 2.60
CA VAL A 367 23.95 -10.43 2.22
C VAL A 367 24.10 -10.59 0.70
N VAL A 368 23.05 -10.28 -0.07
CA VAL A 368 22.99 -10.55 -1.53
C VAL A 368 24.04 -9.78 -2.34
N SER A 369 24.64 -8.73 -1.77
CA SER A 369 25.67 -7.91 -2.44
C SER A 369 27.03 -8.57 -2.70
N LYS A 370 27.25 -9.83 -2.30
CA LYS A 370 28.59 -10.46 -2.28
C LYS A 370 28.79 -11.72 -3.15
N ARG A 371 27.80 -12.17 -3.93
CA ARG A 371 27.92 -13.32 -4.85
C ARG A 371 27.28 -13.16 -6.23
N CYS A 372 27.20 -11.93 -6.75
CA CYS A 372 27.04 -11.69 -8.19
C CYS A 372 28.38 -11.24 -8.78
N ALA A 373 29.35 -12.17 -8.79
CA ALA A 373 30.71 -11.95 -9.29
C ALA A 373 31.34 -13.28 -9.74
N LEU A 374 30.75 -13.88 -10.78
CA LEU A 374 31.33 -14.81 -11.75
C LEU A 374 30.40 -14.88 -12.97
#